data_AF-A0A9E5LNM4-F1
#
_entry.id   AF-A0A9E5LNM4-F1
#
_cell.length_a   1.000
_cell.length_b   1.000
_cell.length_c   1.000
_cell.angle_alpha   90.00
_cell.angle_beta   90.00
_cell.angle_gamma   90.00
#
_symmetry.space_group_name_H-M   'P 1'
#
loop_
_entity.id
_entity.type
_entity.pdbx_description
1 polymer ?
#
loop_
_entity_poly.entity_id
_entity_poly.type
_entity_poly.pdbx_seq_one_letter_code
_entity_poly.pdbx_strand_id
1 'polypeptide(L)' 'MHASAVLIEGAKKLSLAEIGLKDPEAGDVVVRVQHSGISTGTEKLLWSGAMPPFPGLAYPLVPGYEAVGEVV' A
#
# COMPACT_ATOMS: atom_id res chain seq x y z
N MET A 1 -9.95 -9.67 8.57
CA MET A 1 -8.56 -9.84 9.10
C MET A 1 -7.90 -8.46 9.24
N HIS A 2 -6.85 -8.30 10.07
CA HIS A 2 -6.14 -7.02 10.22
C HIS A 2 -4.65 -7.16 9.89
N ALA A 3 -4.04 -6.07 9.41
CA ALA A 3 -2.61 -5.99 9.14
C ALA A 3 -2.06 -4.61 9.54
N SER A 4 -0.78 -4.57 9.95
CA SER A 4 -0.05 -3.31 10.04
C SER A 4 0.38 -2.87 8.64
N ALA A 5 0.08 -1.61 8.29
CA ALA A 5 0.38 -1.06 6.98
C ALA A 5 0.99 0.33 7.09
N VAL A 6 1.81 0.67 6.09
CA VAL A 6 2.21 2.05 5.83
C VAL A 6 1.05 2.76 5.15
N LEU A 7 0.68 3.94 5.65
CA LEU A 7 -0.36 4.77 5.08
C LEU A 7 0.22 6.11 4.62
N ILE A 8 -0.02 6.49 3.38
CA ILE A 8 0.20 7.85 2.90
C ILE A 8 -1.14 8.58 2.96
N GLU A 9 -1.28 9.46 3.95
CA GLU A 9 -2.52 10.22 4.20
C GLU A 9 -2.59 11.52 3.40
N GLY A 10 -1.44 11.92 2.84
CA GLY A 10 -1.27 13.13 2.06
C GLY A 10 0.21 13.38 1.78
N ALA A 11 0.49 14.44 1.01
CA ALA A 11 1.87 14.85 0.72
C ALA A 11 2.69 14.98 2.01
N LYS A 12 3.77 14.21 2.11
CA LYS A 12 4.71 14.09 3.23
C LYS A 12 4.07 13.68 4.56
N LYS A 13 2.88 13.09 4.53
CA LYS A 13 2.17 12.56 5.71
C LYS A 13 2.14 11.04 5.62
N LEU A 14 3.04 10.42 6.37
CA LEU A 14 3.23 8.97 6.42
C LEU A 14 3.01 8.49 7.86
N SER A 15 2.22 7.44 8.02
CA SER A 15 1.95 6.81 9.31
C SER A 15 1.97 5.28 9.19
N LEU A 16 2.13 4.61 10.33
CA LEU A 16 1.82 3.18 10.45
C LEU A 16 0.42 3.08 11.07
N ALA A 17 -0.42 2.26 10.45
CA ALA A 17 -1.80 2.05 10.90
C ALA A 17 -2.15 0.57 10.86
N GLU A 18 -3.03 0.14 11.76
CA GLU A 18 -3.69 -1.15 11.64
C GLU A 18 -4.89 -1.00 10.70
N ILE A 19 -4.93 -1.79 9.64
CA ILE A 19 -5.97 -1.74 8.61
C ILE A 19 -6.72 -3.06 8.52
N GLY A 20 -8.01 -2.98 8.22
CA GLY A 20 -8.82 -4.14 7.86
C GLY A 20 -8.51 -4.59 6.44
N LEU A 21 -8.29 -5.89 6.25
CA LEU A 21 -8.25 -6.52 4.93
C LEU A 21 -9.67 -6.89 4.50
N LYS A 22 -9.93 -6.78 3.20
CA LYS A 22 -11.12 -7.40 2.60
C LYS A 22 -11.05 -8.91 2.82
N ASP A 23 -12.19 -9.54 3.02
CA ASP A 23 -12.25 -10.99 3.11
C ASP A 23 -11.94 -11.60 1.73
N PRO A 24 -11.10 -12.63 1.65
CA PRO A 24 -10.72 -13.25 0.38
C PRO A 24 -11.91 -13.97 -0.23
N GLU A 25 -12.08 -13.84 -1.54
CA GLU A 25 -13.11 -14.52 -2.31
C GLU A 25 -12.55 -15.78 -2.99
N ALA A 26 -13.42 -16.53 -3.69
CA ALA A 26 -13.00 -17.71 -4.42
C ALA A 26 -11.98 -17.33 -5.52
N GLY A 27 -10.76 -17.84 -5.39
CA GLY A 27 -9.66 -17.57 -6.32
C GLY A 27 -8.61 -16.59 -5.76
N ASP A 28 -8.88 -15.96 -4.63
CA ASP A 28 -7.90 -15.11 -3.94
C ASP A 28 -6.94 -15.94 -3.09
N VAL A 29 -5.78 -15.35 -2.79
CA VAL A 29 -4.85 -15.83 -1.77
C VAL A 29 -4.53 -14.69 -0.82
N VAL A 30 -4.37 -15.01 0.47
CA VAL A 30 -3.87 -14.06 1.46
C VAL A 30 -2.36 -14.21 1.52
N VAL A 31 -1.62 -13.12 1.34
CA VAL A 31 -0.16 -13.14 1.38
C VAL A 31 0.33 -12.36 2.60
N ARG A 32 1.10 -13.03 3.46
CA ARG A 32 1.89 -12.36 4.50
C ARG A 32 3.14 -11.77 3.85
N VAL A 33 3.09 -10.48 3.53
CA VAL A 33 4.20 -9.73 2.94
C VAL A 33 5.39 -9.73 3.89
N GLN A 34 6.55 -10.20 3.40
CA GLN A 34 7.82 -10.18 4.13
C GLN A 34 8.69 -9.00 3.71
N HIS A 35 8.66 -8.64 2.42
CA HIS A 35 9.42 -7.52 1.87
C HIS A 35 8.58 -6.74 0.86
N SER A 36 8.77 -5.42 0.84
CA SER A 36 8.22 -4.51 -0.18
C SER A 36 9.35 -3.64 -0.71
N GLY A 37 9.41 -3.47 -2.03
CA GLY A 37 10.23 -2.47 -2.69
C GLY A 37 9.68 -1.08 -2.48
N ILE A 38 10.56 -0.07 -2.58
CA ILE A 38 10.15 1.32 -2.68
C ILE A 38 10.46 1.85 -4.07
N SER A 39 9.43 2.22 -4.81
CA SER A 39 9.60 2.76 -6.16
C SER A 39 10.11 4.20 -6.13
N THR A 40 11.24 4.45 -6.77
CA THR A 40 11.81 5.80 -6.94
C THR A 40 10.98 6.70 -7.87
N GLY A 41 10.07 6.12 -8.66
CA GLY A 41 9.07 6.82 -9.45
C GLY A 41 7.77 7.03 -8.67
N THR A 42 6.86 6.05 -8.70
CA THR A 42 5.50 6.15 -8.17
C THR A 42 5.45 6.53 -6.69
N GLU A 43 6.10 5.77 -5.80
CA GLU A 43 5.97 6.02 -4.36
C GLU A 43 6.66 7.31 -3.91
N LYS A 44 7.77 7.68 -4.54
CA LYS A 44 8.37 9.00 -4.31
C LYS A 44 7.42 10.14 -4.70
N LEU A 45 6.70 10.01 -5.81
CA LEU A 45 5.74 11.01 -6.28
C LEU A 45 4.49 11.06 -5.39
N LEU A 46 3.98 9.92 -4.95
CA LEU A 46 2.89 9.83 -3.97
C LEU A 46 3.32 10.43 -2.63
N TRP A 47 4.47 10.06 -2.08
CA TRP A 47 4.94 10.64 -0.83
C TRP A 47 5.16 12.16 -0.93
N SER A 48 5.72 12.65 -2.04
CA SER A 48 5.97 14.09 -2.20
C SER A 48 4.73 14.92 -2.54
N GLY A 49 3.63 14.28 -2.96
CA GLY A 49 2.46 14.97 -3.50
C GLY A 49 2.60 15.46 -4.94
N ALA A 50 3.64 15.02 -5.65
CA ALA A 50 3.93 15.42 -7.03
C ALA A 50 3.34 14.46 -8.08
N MET A 51 2.62 13.42 -7.66
CA MET A 51 1.96 12.48 -8.56
C MET A 51 0.90 13.23 -9.40
N PRO A 52 0.95 13.15 -10.75
CA PRO A 52 -0.11 13.71 -11.58
C PRO A 52 -1.45 13.03 -11.27
N PRO A 53 -2.59 13.68 -11.56
CA PRO A 53 -3.90 13.07 -11.39
C PRO A 53 -3.95 11.70 -12.09
N PHE A 54 -4.16 10.66 -11.30
CA PHE A 54 -4.26 9.28 -11.79
C PHE A 54 -5.45 8.60 -11.10
N PRO A 55 -6.37 7.98 -11.87
CA PRO A 55 -7.54 7.32 -11.30
C PRO A 55 -7.14 6.26 -10.27
N GLY A 56 -7.77 6.31 -9.09
CA GLY A 56 -7.55 5.31 -8.03
C GLY A 56 -6.32 5.52 -7.14
N LEU A 57 -5.55 6.61 -7.32
CA LEU A 57 -4.37 6.94 -6.49
C LEU A 57 -4.59 8.15 -5.57
N ALA A 58 -5.81 8.33 -5.08
CA ALA A 58 -6.11 9.37 -4.10
C ALA A 58 -5.65 8.96 -2.69
N TYR A 59 -5.30 9.94 -1.87
CA TYR A 59 -5.10 9.70 -0.44
C TYR A 59 -6.44 9.47 0.28
N PRO A 60 -6.44 8.72 1.40
CA PRO A 60 -5.33 7.93 1.92
C PRO A 60 -5.12 6.65 1.10
N LEU A 61 -3.88 6.18 1.02
CA LEU A 61 -3.56 4.92 0.32
C LEU A 61 -2.42 4.16 0.99
N VAL A 62 -2.43 2.84 0.79
CA VAL A 62 -1.35 1.92 1.17
C VAL A 62 -0.43 1.72 -0.05
N PRO A 63 0.87 2.09 0.02
CA PRO A 63 1.83 1.88 -1.07
C PRO A 63 2.33 0.42 -1.07
N GLY A 64 3.28 0.09 -1.96
CA GLY A 64 3.93 -1.23 -1.98
C GLY A 64 3.37 -2.18 -3.04
N TYR A 65 3.36 -1.76 -4.32
CA TYR A 65 2.96 -2.64 -5.42
C TYR A 65 4.04 -3.66 -5.82
N GLU A 66 5.26 -3.52 -5.28
CA GLU A 66 6.39 -4.44 -5.46
C GLU A 66 6.60 -5.23 -4.17
N ALA A 67 5.94 -6.37 -3.99
CA ALA A 67 5.98 -7.12 -2.72
C ALA A 67 6.19 -8.62 -2.91
N VAL A 68 6.83 -9.26 -1.92
CA VAL A 68 7.02 -10.72 -1.84
C VAL A 68 6.72 -11.21 -0.43
N GLY A 69 6.14 -12.41 -0.33
CA GLY A 69 5.75 -13.03 0.92
C GLY A 69 5.27 -14.47 0.76
N GLU A 70 4.65 -14.98 1.81
CA GLU A 70 4.14 -16.36 1.88
C GLU A 70 2.61 -16.36 1.85
N VAL A 71 2.02 -17.36 1.20
CA VAL A 71 0.57 -17.58 1.23
C VAL A 71 0.16 -18.12 2.62
N VAL A 72 -0.90 -17.59 3.21
CA VAL A 72 -1.42 -17.96 4.54
C VAL A 72 -2.92 -18.19 4.56
#